data_AF-A0A2S0RFK5-F1
#
_entry.id   AF-A0A2S0RFK5-F1
#
_cell.length_a   1.000
_cell.length_b   1.000
_cell.length_c   1.000
_cell.angle_alpha   90.00
_cell.angle_beta   90.00
_cell.angle_gamma   90.00
#
_symmetry.space_group_name_H-M   'P 1'
#
loop_
_entity.id
_entity.type
_entity.pdbx_description
1 polymer ?
#
loop_
_entity_poly.entity_id
_entity_poly.type
_entity_poly.pdbx_seq_one_letter_code
_entity_poly.pdbx_strand_id
1 'polypeptide(L)'
;MSEHISIGHRITVPSLRDYIITHQLNAGDSLVVSPQDFQELVHEIKTSGDGIPDFPFNLLGVNILKDSTDTVPIGKVQIVKNEKPYL
;
A
#
# COMPACT_ATOMS: atom_id res chain seq x y z
N MET A 1 4.02 -13.33 13.43
CA MET A 1 2.83 -13.52 12.57
C MET A 1 2.55 -12.19 11.91
N SER A 2 2.41 -12.14 10.59
CA SER A 2 2.06 -10.90 9.90
C SER A 2 0.60 -10.57 10.17
N GLU A 3 0.32 -9.38 10.69
CA GLU A 3 -1.06 -8.92 10.86
C GLU A 3 -1.59 -8.34 9.54
N HIS A 4 -2.78 -8.78 9.14
CA HIS A 4 -3.45 -8.33 7.93
C HIS A 4 -4.69 -7.52 8.30
N ILE A 5 -4.76 -6.29 7.79
CA ILE A 5 -5.79 -5.33 8.16
C ILE A 5 -6.70 -5.10 6.96
N SER A 6 -8.01 -5.20 7.17
CA SER A 6 -9.00 -4.87 6.16
C SER A 6 -9.17 -3.37 6.05
N ILE A 7 -9.04 -2.81 4.84
CA ILE A 7 -9.13 -1.36 4.59
C ILE A 7 -10.20 -1.01 3.56
N GLY A 8 -11.36 -1.67 3.70
CA GLY A 8 -12.52 -1.54 2.82
C GLY A 8 -12.83 -2.83 2.06
N HIS A 9 -13.83 -2.78 1.19
CA HIS A 9 -14.19 -3.91 0.31
C HIS A 9 -13.25 -4.06 -0.89
N ARG A 10 -12.61 -2.96 -1.30
CA ARG A 10 -11.61 -2.90 -2.39
C ARG A 10 -10.53 -1.90 -1.99
N ILE A 11 -9.29 -2.20 -2.37
CA ILE A 11 -8.17 -1.27 -2.19
C ILE A 11 -8.20 -0.24 -3.34
N THR A 12 -8.22 1.04 -3.00
CA THR A 12 -8.15 2.16 -3.95
C THR A 12 -7.14 3.20 -3.46
N VAL A 13 -6.70 4.10 -4.33
CA VAL A 13 -5.77 5.18 -3.92
C VAL A 13 -6.39 6.05 -2.80
N PRO A 14 -7.66 6.47 -2.86
CA PRO A 14 -8.30 7.16 -1.74
C PRO A 14 -8.38 6.32 -0.47
N SER A 15 -8.69 5.02 -0.54
CA SER A 15 -8.81 4.19 0.67
C SER A 15 -7.45 4.01 1.35
N LEU A 16 -6.36 3.87 0.58
CA LEU A 16 -5.00 3.84 1.09
C LEU A 16 -4.61 5.18 1.73
N ARG A 17 -4.91 6.30 1.07
CA ARG A 17 -4.65 7.64 1.59
C ARG A 17 -5.32 7.87 2.93
N ASP A 18 -6.62 7.57 3.01
CA ASP A 18 -7.42 7.73 4.22
C ASP A 18 -6.88 6.84 5.34
N TYR A 19 -6.46 5.61 5.01
CA TYR A 19 -5.85 4.69 5.95
C TYR A 19 -4.52 5.23 6.51
N ILE A 20 -3.62 5.71 5.64
CA ILE A 20 -2.32 6.29 6.01
C ILE A 20 -2.51 7.46 6.98
N ILE A 21 -3.45 8.36 6.69
CA ILE A 21 -3.73 9.53 7.53
C ILE A 21 -4.32 9.10 8.87
N THR A 22 -5.32 8.21 8.85
CA THR A 22 -6.04 7.75 10.05
C THR A 22 -5.11 7.01 11.02
N HIS A 23 -4.17 6.23 10.49
CA HIS A 23 -3.26 5.41 11.29
C HIS A 23 -1.87 6.03 11.47
N GLN A 24 -1.69 7.29 11.02
CA GLN A 24 -0.44 8.05 11.14
C GLN A 24 0.79 7.23 10.71
N LEU A 25 0.71 6.59 9.53
CA LEU A 25 1.86 5.86 9.00
C LEU A 25 2.98 6.84 8.65
N ASN A 26 4.21 6.46 8.97
CA ASN A 26 5.35 7.34 8.82
C ASN A 26 5.94 7.21 7.42
N ALA A 27 6.63 8.27 6.97
CA ALA A 27 7.42 8.20 5.75
C ALA A 27 8.47 7.07 5.85
N GLY A 28 8.54 6.24 4.82
CA GLY A 28 9.38 5.06 4.76
C GLY A 28 8.70 3.75 5.20
N ASP A 29 7.60 3.81 5.97
CA ASP A 29 6.76 2.64 6.21
C ASP A 29 6.25 2.08 4.87
N SER A 30 5.93 0.79 4.85
CA SER A 30 5.38 0.14 3.67
C SER A 30 4.02 -0.47 3.95
N LEU A 31 3.11 -0.33 2.98
CA LEU A 31 1.87 -1.09 2.88
C LEU A 31 2.04 -2.12 1.78
N VAL A 32 1.95 -3.39 2.15
CA VAL A 32 1.99 -4.51 1.21
C VAL A 32 0.55 -4.93 0.91
N VAL A 33 0.21 -5.01 -0.37
CA VAL A 33 -1.11 -5.40 -0.88
C VAL A 33 -1.00 -6.67 -1.72
N SER A 34 -2.12 -7.37 -1.92
CA SER A 34 -2.18 -8.53 -2.81
C SER A 34 -1.74 -8.16 -4.25
N PRO A 35 -1.25 -9.11 -5.05
CA PRO A 35 -0.92 -8.87 -6.46
C PRO A 35 -2.08 -8.30 -7.27
N GLN A 36 -3.31 -8.74 -6.97
CA GLN A 36 -4.52 -8.29 -7.65
C GLN A 36 -4.85 -6.84 -7.31
N ASP A 37 -4.89 -6.51 -6.01
CA ASP A 37 -5.15 -5.12 -5.56
C ASP A 37 -4.09 -4.16 -6.10
N PHE A 38 -2.83 -4.61 -6.18
CA PHE A 38 -1.77 -3.81 -6.77
C PHE A 38 -2.02 -3.48 -8.24
N GLN A 39 -2.47 -4.44 -9.05
CA GLN A 39 -2.79 -4.17 -10.47
C GLN A 39 -3.96 -3.20 -10.62
N GLU A 40 -5.00 -3.34 -9.80
CA GLU A 40 -6.14 -2.42 -9.78
C GLU A 40 -5.72 -1.00 -9.43
N LEU A 41 -4.86 -0.82 -8.42
CA LEU A 41 -4.29 0.49 -8.06
C LEU A 41 -3.51 1.12 -9.22
N VAL A 42 -2.68 0.33 -9.90
CA VAL A 42 -1.92 0.81 -11.06
C VAL A 42 -2.85 1.22 -12.20
N HIS A 43 -3.94 0.48 -12.41
CA HIS A 43 -4.95 0.82 -13.40
C HIS A 43 -5.69 2.11 -13.03
N GLU A 44 -6.06 2.27 -11.76
CA GLU A 44 -6.71 3.48 -11.22
C GLU A 44 -5.85 4.73 -11.45
N ILE A 45 -4.56 4.68 -11.12
CA ILE A 45 -3.63 5.81 -11.28
C ILE A 45 -3.48 6.17 -12.76
N LYS A 46 -3.23 5.18 -13.63
CA LYS A 46 -3.10 5.40 -15.08
C LYS A 46 -4.34 6.03 -15.70
N THR A 47 -5.52 5.62 -15.23
CA THR A 47 -6.81 6.13 -15.74
C THR A 47 -7.11 7.53 -15.21
N SER A 48 -6.56 7.89 -14.05
CA SER A 48 -6.74 9.22 -13.44
C SER A 48 -5.94 10.33 -14.12
N GLY A 49 -5.03 9.99 -15.04
CA GLY A 49 -4.19 10.97 -15.75
C GLY A 49 -3.01 11.48 -14.94
N ASP A 50 -2.90 11.08 -13.66
CA ASP A 50 -1.65 11.10 -12.93
C ASP A 50 -0.71 10.14 -13.65
N GLY A 51 0.43 10.64 -14.15
CA GLY A 51 1.38 9.85 -14.95
C GLY A 51 1.76 8.52 -14.29
N ILE A 52 2.30 7.58 -15.08
CA ILE A 52 2.71 6.27 -14.54
C ILE A 52 3.67 6.51 -13.37
N PRO A 53 3.34 6.07 -12.15
CA PRO A 53 4.23 6.29 -11.03
C PRO A 53 5.50 5.46 -11.23
N ASP A 54 6.66 6.06 -10.95
CA ASP A 54 7.91 5.33 -10.83
C ASP A 54 7.73 4.26 -9.73
N PHE A 55 7.92 2.98 -10.07
CA PHE A 55 7.76 1.89 -9.12
C PHE A 55 9.02 1.74 -8.27
N PRO A 56 8.91 1.58 -6.93
CA PRO A 56 7.68 1.50 -6.12
C PRO A 56 6.95 2.84 -5.98
N PHE A 57 5.62 2.84 -6.15
CA PHE A 57 4.88 4.10 -6.05
C PHE A 57 4.68 4.49 -4.59
N ASN A 58 4.94 5.76 -4.32
CA ASN A 58 4.89 6.34 -2.99
C ASN A 58 3.59 7.13 -2.82
N LEU A 59 2.91 6.93 -1.69
CA LEU A 59 1.71 7.66 -1.32
C LEU A 59 1.92 8.30 0.05
N LEU A 60 1.96 9.63 0.11
CA LEU A 60 2.19 10.38 1.35
C LEU A 60 3.46 9.97 2.12
N GLY A 61 4.53 9.59 1.43
CA GLY A 61 5.77 9.12 2.05
C GLY A 61 5.79 7.62 2.38
N VAL A 62 4.65 6.92 2.28
CA VAL A 62 4.52 5.47 2.50
C VAL A 62 4.72 4.71 1.19
N ASN A 63 5.49 3.63 1.23
CA ASN A 63 5.74 2.80 0.05
C ASN A 63 4.59 1.81 -0.14
N ILE A 64 4.01 1.76 -1.34
CA ILE A 64 3.01 0.75 -1.69
C ILE A 64 3.70 -0.37 -2.43
N LEU A 65 3.67 -1.58 -1.85
CA LEU A 65 4.40 -2.74 -2.34
C LEU A 65 3.45 -3.86 -2.76
N LYS A 66 3.82 -4.55 -3.83
CA LYS A 66 3.15 -5.78 -4.25
C LYS A 66 3.66 -6.94 -3.42
N ASP A 67 2.75 -7.69 -2.82
CA ASP A 67 3.10 -8.96 -2.19
C ASP A 67 3.68 -9.93 -3.23
N SER A 68 4.88 -10.44 -2.96
CA SER A 68 5.57 -11.41 -3.83
C SER A 68 5.43 -12.85 -3.32
N THR A 69 4.81 -13.02 -2.15
CA THR A 69 4.63 -14.30 -1.46
C THR A 69 3.20 -14.83 -1.51
N ASP A 70 2.26 -14.03 -2.02
CA ASP A 70 0.83 -14.35 -2.12
C ASP A 70 0.20 -14.73 -0.76
N THR A 71 0.64 -14.05 0.30
CA THR A 71 0.19 -14.22 1.70
C THR A 71 -0.79 -13.14 2.14
N VAL A 72 -0.77 -11.96 1.52
CA VAL A 72 -1.70 -10.85 1.80
C VAL A 72 -3.01 -11.09 1.05
N PRO A 73 -4.14 -11.32 1.76
CA PRO A 73 -5.43 -11.55 1.11
C PRO A 73 -5.92 -10.30 0.36
N ILE A 74 -6.73 -10.52 -0.67
CA ILE A 74 -7.40 -9.45 -1.43
C ILE A 74 -8.23 -8.55 -0.48
N GLY A 75 -8.14 -7.23 -0.66
CA GLY A 75 -8.83 -6.25 0.18
C GLY A 75 -8.19 -6.01 1.54
N LYS A 76 -7.03 -6.63 1.81
CA LYS A 76 -6.25 -6.42 3.03
C LYS A 76 -4.88 -5.83 2.74
N VAL A 77 -4.30 -5.23 3.77
CA VAL A 77 -2.92 -4.75 3.78
C VAL A 77 -2.13 -5.38 4.91
N GLN A 78 -0.83 -5.56 4.66
CA GLN A 78 0.16 -5.78 5.71
C GLN A 78 0.98 -4.49 5.87
N ILE A 79 1.17 -4.05 7.11
CA ILE A 79 2.07 -2.94 7.43
C ILE A 79 3.46 -3.51 7.70
N VAL A 80 4.47 -2.95 7.03
CA VAL A 80 5.89 -3.20 7.34
C VAL A 80 6.47 -1.87 7.79
N LYS A 81 6.75 -1.76 9.10
CA LYS A 81 7.36 -0.56 9.66
C LYS A 81 8.81 -0.45 9.22
N ASN A 82 9.22 0.75 8.83
CA ASN A 82 10.63 1.03 8.61
C ASN A 82 11.30 1.21 9.96
N GLU A 83 11.60 0.10 10.63
CA GLU A 83 12.47 0.10 11.77
C GLU A 83 13.86 0.46 11.26
N LYS A 84 14.23 1.75 11.29
CA LYS A 84 15.66 2.09 11.27
C LYS A 84 16.25 1.39 12.49
N PRO A 85 17.16 0.40 12.33
CA PRO A 85 17.95 0.00 13.46
C PRO A 85 18.74 1.25 13.85
N TYR A 86 18.45 1.80 15.02
CA TYR A 86 19.35 2.75 15.66
C TYR A 86 20.66 1.98 15.89
N LEU A 87 21.62 2.16 14.99
CA LEU A 87 23.03 1.80 15.15
C LEU A 87 23.82 3.10 15.35
#